data_AF-A0A7J5EWI4-F1
#
_entry.id   AF-A0A7J5EWI4-F1
#
_cell.length_a   1.000
_cell.length_b   1.000
_cell.length_c   1.000
_cell.angle_alpha   90.00
_cell.angle_beta   90.00
_cell.angle_gamma   90.00
#
_symmetry.space_group_name_H-M   'P 1'
#
loop_
_entity.id
_entity.type
_entity.pdbx_description
1 polymer ?
#
loop_
_entity_poly.entity_id
_entity_poly.type
_entity_poly.pdbx_seq_one_letter_code
_entity_poly.pdbx_strand_id
1 'polypeptide(L)'
;MTSAALRLSLVEGPDADVEPIVPRLAPPYPSAIHPAAAEVERESVAWLRSFGLGETRREAAILAGGRFAWLAARAYPHAPIARLRVVADFVTWAFLFDERCEGAPRGDRDAVDQLCAAVIGSCAGAAVSHP
;
A
#
# COMPACT_ATOMS: atom_id res chain seq x y z
N MET A 1 23.65 8.71 4.78
CA MET A 1 23.08 9.97 5.28
C MET A 1 21.62 9.73 5.61
N THR A 2 21.38 9.55 6.91
CA THR A 2 20.14 9.60 7.71
C THR A 2 18.83 9.05 7.10
N SER A 3 18.49 7.82 7.51
CA SER A 3 17.16 7.23 7.38
C SER A 3 16.18 8.00 8.25
N ALA A 4 15.16 8.63 7.65
CA ALA A 4 14.04 9.20 8.38
C ALA A 4 13.19 8.06 8.94
N ALA A 5 13.37 7.73 10.22
CA ALA A 5 12.45 6.86 10.93
C ALA A 5 11.11 7.61 11.06
N LEU A 6 10.07 7.09 10.41
CA LEU A 6 8.70 7.47 10.70
C LEU A 6 8.44 7.12 12.18
N ARG A 7 8.36 8.14 13.03
CA ARG A 7 8.00 7.99 14.43
C ARG A 7 6.50 7.68 14.46
N LEU A 8 6.16 6.39 14.50
CA LEU A 8 4.81 5.93 14.78
C LEU A 8 4.48 6.34 16.22
N SER A 9 3.79 7.47 16.40
CA SER A 9 3.31 7.93 17.71
C SER A 9 2.13 7.05 18.14
N LEU A 10 2.43 5.83 18.58
CA LEU A 10 1.44 4.81 18.93
C LEU A 10 1.18 4.69 20.44
N VAL A 11 1.86 5.45 21.30
CA VAL A 11 1.67 5.33 22.75
C VAL A 11 1.72 6.70 23.39
N GLU A 12 0.57 7.31 23.65
CA GLU A 12 0.45 8.32 24.70
C GLU A 12 -0.10 7.63 25.95
N GLY A 13 0.78 7.45 26.94
CA GLY A 13 0.53 6.72 28.18
C GLY A 13 1.79 6.74 29.06
N PRO A 14 1.74 6.22 30.30
CA PRO A 14 2.85 6.27 31.25
C PRO A 14 4.16 5.58 30.78
N ASP A 15 4.10 4.86 29.65
CA ASP A 15 5.22 4.16 28.99
C ASP A 15 5.71 4.86 27.70
N ALA A 16 5.29 6.10 27.42
CA ALA A 16 5.67 6.82 26.19
C ALA A 16 7.20 7.03 26.02
N ASP A 17 7.97 6.91 27.10
CA ASP A 17 9.44 6.99 27.11
C ASP A 17 10.14 5.63 26.98
N VAL A 18 9.39 4.52 26.91
CA VAL A 18 9.94 3.18 26.68
C VAL A 18 10.22 3.03 25.19
N GLU A 19 11.50 2.98 24.83
CA GLU A 19 11.89 2.65 23.46
C GLU A 19 11.36 1.26 23.09
N PRO A 20 10.56 1.12 22.02
CA PRO A 20 9.95 -0.15 21.67
C PRO A 20 11.03 -1.17 21.31
N ILE A 21 11.05 -2.30 22.02
CA ILE A 21 11.91 -3.44 21.68
C ILE A 21 11.32 -4.11 20.44
N VAL A 22 11.96 -3.92 19.28
CA VAL A 22 11.58 -4.59 18.03
C VAL A 22 12.36 -5.91 17.92
N PRO A 23 11.73 -7.08 18.02
CA PRO A 23 12.43 -8.36 17.92
C PRO A 23 12.97 -8.57 16.51
N ARG A 24 14.21 -9.08 16.42
CA ARG A 24 14.77 -9.51 15.13
C ARG A 24 14.19 -10.88 14.78
N LEU A 25 13.20 -10.88 13.89
CA LEU A 25 12.65 -12.11 13.31
C LEU A 25 13.54 -12.54 12.13
N ALA A 26 14.27 -13.63 12.30
CA ALA A 26 15.00 -14.27 11.21
C ALA A 26 14.12 -15.38 10.61
N PRO A 27 13.69 -15.28 9.34
CA PRO A 27 12.91 -16.33 8.73
C PRO A 27 13.74 -17.61 8.58
N PRO A 28 13.14 -18.80 8.74
CA PRO A 28 13.83 -20.08 8.55
C PRO A 28 14.05 -20.45 7.07
N TYR A 29 13.94 -19.48 6.16
CA TYR A 29 14.05 -19.66 4.73
C TYR A 29 14.89 -18.53 4.10
N PRO A 30 15.56 -18.78 2.96
CA PRO A 30 16.37 -17.78 2.28
C PRO A 30 15.56 -16.54 1.91
N SER A 31 16.20 -15.37 2.02
CA SER A 31 15.63 -14.12 1.53
C SER A 31 15.71 -14.08 0.01
N ALA A 32 14.59 -13.79 -0.66
CA ALA A 32 14.53 -13.64 -2.10
C ALA A 32 13.74 -12.38 -2.48
N ILE A 33 14.01 -11.88 -3.69
CA ILE A 33 13.28 -10.76 -4.30
C ILE A 33 13.30 -10.90 -5.83
N HIS A 34 12.19 -10.58 -6.47
CA HIS A 34 12.12 -10.56 -7.93
C HIS A 34 13.02 -9.44 -8.51
N PRO A 35 13.82 -9.70 -9.56
CA PRO A 35 14.77 -8.73 -10.10
C PRO A 35 14.10 -7.47 -10.68
N ALA A 36 12.86 -7.59 -11.17
CA ALA A 36 12.09 -6.48 -11.74
C ALA A 36 11.39 -5.58 -10.70
N ALA A 37 11.69 -5.69 -9.39
CA ALA A 37 10.97 -4.94 -8.35
C ALA A 37 10.91 -3.42 -8.60
N ALA A 38 12.03 -2.81 -9.01
CA ALA A 38 12.09 -1.38 -9.27
C ALA A 38 11.34 -0.96 -10.54
N GLU A 39 11.34 -1.82 -11.57
CA GLU A 39 10.60 -1.58 -12.81
C GLU A 39 9.10 -1.62 -12.54
N VAL A 40 8.65 -2.71 -11.89
CA VAL A 40 7.25 -2.90 -11.51
C VAL A 40 6.78 -1.78 -10.57
N GLU A 41 7.61 -1.29 -9.64
CA GLU A 41 7.24 -0.14 -8.79
C GLU A 41 6.87 1.10 -9.62
N ARG A 42 7.73 1.49 -10.57
CA ARG A 42 7.48 2.67 -11.40
C ARG A 42 6.22 2.51 -12.24
N GLU A 43 6.04 1.33 -12.81
CA GLU A 43 4.87 1.04 -13.62
C GLU A 43 3.59 1.06 -12.77
N SER A 44 3.61 0.55 -11.52
CA SER A 44 2.43 0.52 -10.64
C SER A 44 2.00 1.91 -10.25
N VAL A 45 2.97 2.77 -9.93
CA VAL A 45 2.71 4.18 -9.66
C VAL A 45 2.13 4.89 -10.89
N ALA A 46 2.67 4.62 -12.08
CA ALA A 46 2.16 5.20 -13.32
C ALA A 46 0.73 4.71 -13.64
N TRP A 47 0.47 3.42 -13.46
CA TRP A 47 -0.86 2.83 -13.63
C TRP A 47 -1.89 3.46 -12.69
N LEU A 48 -1.60 3.59 -11.39
CA LEU A 48 -2.50 4.25 -10.44
C LEU A 48 -2.79 5.70 -10.81
N ARG A 49 -1.77 6.46 -11.20
CA ARG A 49 -1.92 7.85 -11.64
C ARG A 49 -2.82 7.97 -12.87
N SER A 50 -2.85 6.97 -13.75
CA SER A 50 -3.75 6.96 -14.89
C SER A 50 -5.23 6.88 -14.50
N PHE A 51 -5.55 6.43 -13.28
CA PHE A 51 -6.90 6.44 -12.70
C PHE A 51 -7.16 7.68 -11.80
N GLY A 52 -6.28 8.68 -11.81
CA GLY A 52 -6.39 9.85 -10.93
C GLY A 52 -6.10 9.55 -9.45
N LEU A 53 -5.46 8.41 -9.16
CA LEU A 53 -5.05 8.05 -7.80
C LEU A 53 -3.64 8.55 -7.50
N GLY A 54 -3.38 8.96 -6.26
CA GLY A 54 -2.06 9.47 -5.87
C GLY A 54 -1.86 10.97 -6.11
N GLU A 55 -2.93 11.72 -6.37
CA GLU A 55 -2.87 13.15 -6.66
C GLU A 55 -2.84 14.02 -5.40
N THR A 56 -3.40 13.54 -4.29
CA THR A 56 -3.33 14.29 -3.03
C THR A 56 -1.90 14.29 -2.49
N ARG A 57 -1.52 15.35 -1.77
CA ARG A 57 -0.18 15.45 -1.16
C ARG A 57 0.15 14.25 -0.27
N ARG A 58 -0.85 13.71 0.44
CA ARG A 58 -0.70 12.55 1.32
C ARG A 58 -0.44 11.29 0.52
N GLU A 59 -1.28 10.97 -0.46
CA GLU A 59 -1.11 9.78 -1.30
C GLU A 59 0.18 9.84 -2.13
N ALA A 60 0.56 11.01 -2.64
CA ALA A 60 1.83 11.19 -3.34
C ALA A 60 3.03 10.87 -2.44
N ALA A 61 2.99 11.25 -1.16
CA ALA A 61 4.02 10.90 -0.18
C ALA A 61 4.03 9.40 0.13
N ILE A 62 2.85 8.78 0.26
CA ILE A 62 2.70 7.33 0.45
C ILE A 62 3.32 6.56 -0.73
N LEU A 63 2.99 6.92 -1.97
CA LEU A 63 3.54 6.29 -3.17
C LEU A 63 5.06 6.49 -3.30
N ALA A 64 5.58 7.65 -2.90
CA ALA A 64 7.02 7.94 -2.96
C ALA A 64 7.83 7.11 -1.94
N GLY A 65 7.27 6.81 -0.76
CA GLY A 65 7.97 6.12 0.32
C GLY A 65 7.64 4.63 0.47
N GLY A 66 6.49 4.18 -0.05
CA GLY A 66 5.89 2.90 0.31
C GLY A 66 6.57 1.67 -0.28
N ARG A 67 7.15 1.76 -1.48
CA ARG A 67 7.81 0.63 -2.18
C ARG A 67 6.92 -0.62 -2.25
N PHE A 68 5.66 -0.44 -2.61
CA PHE A 68 4.64 -1.50 -2.50
C PHE A 68 4.85 -2.64 -3.51
N ALA A 69 5.40 -2.37 -4.69
CA ALA A 69 5.80 -3.43 -5.62
C ALA A 69 7.00 -4.22 -5.09
N TRP A 70 7.83 -3.65 -4.19
CA TRP A 70 8.90 -4.41 -3.55
C TRP A 70 8.35 -5.43 -2.56
N LEU A 71 7.24 -5.12 -1.88
CA LEU A 71 6.53 -6.09 -1.05
C LEU A 71 6.04 -7.26 -1.92
N ALA A 72 5.38 -6.97 -3.03
CA ALA A 72 4.95 -7.99 -3.99
C ALA A 72 6.15 -8.81 -4.54
N ALA A 73 7.25 -8.15 -4.90
CA ALA A 73 8.46 -8.80 -5.42
C ALA A 73 9.14 -9.72 -4.40
N ARG A 74 9.01 -9.46 -3.10
CA ARG A 74 9.47 -10.35 -2.03
C ARG A 74 8.53 -11.52 -1.78
N ALA A 75 7.23 -11.29 -1.90
CA ALA A 75 6.23 -12.35 -1.77
C ALA A 75 6.25 -13.32 -2.96
N TYR A 76 6.57 -12.82 -4.16
CA TYR A 76 6.55 -13.59 -5.41
C TYR A 76 7.87 -13.46 -6.20
N PRO A 77 9.01 -13.90 -5.63
CA PRO A 77 10.34 -13.65 -6.20
C PRO A 77 10.60 -14.36 -7.54
N HIS A 78 9.80 -15.38 -7.86
CA HIS A 78 9.96 -16.21 -9.07
C HIS A 78 8.73 -16.19 -9.98
N ALA A 79 7.75 -15.32 -9.71
CA ALA A 79 6.58 -15.22 -10.56
C ALA A 79 6.95 -14.63 -11.93
N PRO A 80 6.26 -15.03 -13.02
CA PRO A 80 6.36 -14.32 -14.28
C PRO A 80 6.05 -12.84 -14.09
N ILE A 81 6.81 -11.95 -14.76
CA ILE A 81 6.71 -10.50 -14.58
C ILE A 81 5.28 -9.98 -14.75
N ALA A 82 4.52 -10.52 -15.71
CA ALA A 82 3.13 -10.14 -15.93
C ALA A 82 2.21 -10.46 -14.74
N ARG A 83 2.47 -11.54 -14.00
CA ARG A 83 1.72 -11.87 -12.77
C ARG A 83 2.18 -11.00 -11.60
N LEU A 84 3.48 -10.76 -11.49
CA LEU A 84 4.01 -9.84 -10.49
C LEU A 84 3.42 -8.44 -10.66
N ARG A 85 3.27 -7.98 -11.91
CA ARG A 85 2.65 -6.71 -12.26
C ARG A 85 1.24 -6.56 -11.69
N VAL A 86 0.38 -7.55 -11.93
CA VAL A 86 -1.00 -7.57 -11.40
C VAL A 86 -1.03 -7.50 -9.88
N VAL A 87 -0.17 -8.29 -9.21
CA VAL A 87 -0.11 -8.28 -7.74
C VAL A 87 0.39 -6.94 -7.22
N ALA A 88 1.43 -6.38 -7.83
CA ALA A 88 1.98 -5.09 -7.43
C ALA A 88 0.95 -3.96 -7.60
N ASP A 89 0.19 -3.96 -8.70
CA ASP A 89 -0.89 -3.00 -8.93
C ASP A 89 -1.97 -3.11 -7.87
N PHE A 90 -2.42 -4.33 -7.58
CA PHE A 90 -3.38 -4.58 -6.52
C PHE A 90 -2.88 -4.14 -5.14
N VAL A 91 -1.65 -4.51 -4.76
CA VAL A 91 -1.06 -4.15 -3.46
C VAL A 91 -0.92 -2.63 -3.34
N THR A 92 -0.40 -1.96 -4.37
CA THR A 92 -0.21 -0.51 -4.36
C THR A 92 -1.57 0.22 -4.27
N TRP A 93 -2.58 -0.27 -5.00
CA TRP A 93 -3.95 0.23 -4.90
C TRP A 93 -4.53 0.03 -3.49
N ALA A 94 -4.36 -1.16 -2.90
CA ALA A 94 -4.92 -1.50 -1.60
C ALA A 94 -4.38 -0.58 -0.48
N PHE A 95 -3.11 -0.18 -0.53
CA PHE A 95 -2.55 0.79 0.43
C PHE A 95 -3.14 2.20 0.27
N LEU A 96 -3.43 2.65 -0.96
CA LEU A 96 -4.11 3.92 -1.13
C LEU A 96 -5.57 3.85 -0.67
N PHE A 97 -6.24 2.73 -0.94
CA PHE A 97 -7.59 2.49 -0.45
C PHE A 97 -7.66 2.50 1.08
N ASP A 98 -6.74 1.80 1.74
CA ASP A 98 -6.61 1.77 3.20
C ASP A 98 -6.43 3.18 3.79
N GLU A 99 -5.59 4.00 3.17
CA GLU A 99 -5.41 5.40 3.57
C GLU A 99 -6.65 6.27 3.40
N ARG A 100 -7.51 5.98 2.41
CA ARG A 100 -8.82 6.64 2.29
C ARG A 100 -9.78 6.20 3.40
N CYS A 101 -9.75 4.92 3.78
CA CYS A 101 -10.53 4.40 4.90
C CYS A 101 -10.08 5.00 6.23
N GLU A 102 -8.77 5.10 6.48
CA GLU A 102 -8.20 5.71 7.70
C GLU A 102 -8.44 7.23 7.77
N GLY A 103 -8.56 7.88 6.61
CA GLY A 103 -8.89 9.30 6.50
C GLY A 103 -10.33 9.65 6.86
N ALA A 104 -11.24 8.67 6.94
CA ALA A 104 -12.60 8.90 7.40
C ALA A 104 -12.61 9.32 8.89
N PRO A 105 -13.56 10.18 9.33
CA PRO A 105 -13.68 10.53 10.73
C PRO A 105 -13.74 9.27 11.61
N ARG A 106 -12.92 9.22 12.66
CA ARG A 106 -12.87 8.05 13.56
C ARG A 106 -14.27 7.71 14.07
N GLY A 107 -14.71 6.49 13.79
CA GLY A 107 -16.03 5.99 14.20
C GLY A 107 -17.14 6.16 13.14
N ASP A 108 -16.86 6.81 12.02
CA ASP A 108 -17.78 6.93 10.89
C ASP A 108 -17.75 5.67 10.02
N ARG A 109 -18.42 4.63 10.51
CA ARG A 109 -18.56 3.34 9.81
C ARG A 109 -19.30 3.48 8.48
N ASP A 110 -20.26 4.39 8.41
CA ASP A 110 -21.12 4.56 7.25
C ASP A 110 -20.32 5.08 6.04
N ALA A 111 -19.39 6.02 6.26
CA ALA A 111 -18.51 6.51 5.21
C ALA A 111 -17.58 5.40 4.65
N VAL A 112 -17.04 4.55 5.53
CA VAL A 112 -16.20 3.41 5.12
C VAL A 112 -17.02 2.36 4.39
N ASP A 113 -18.24 2.05 4.88
CA ASP A 113 -19.14 1.08 4.26
C ASP A 113 -19.57 1.53 2.86
N GLN A 114 -19.84 2.82 2.66
CA GLN A 114 -20.16 3.39 1.33
C GLN A 114 -18.98 3.24 0.36
N LEU A 115 -17.75 3.50 0.82
CA LEU A 115 -16.55 3.35 0.00
C LEU A 115 -16.31 1.88 -0.39
N CYS A 116 -16.44 0.96 0.57
CA CYS A 116 -16.37 -0.48 0.33
C CYS A 116 -17.45 -0.96 -0.66
N ALA A 117 -18.69 -0.52 -0.48
CA ALA A 117 -19.80 -0.87 -1.36
C ALA A 117 -19.55 -0.40 -2.81
N ALA A 118 -19.01 0.80 -3.01
CA ALA A 118 -18.67 1.31 -4.33
C ALA A 118 -17.60 0.46 -5.02
N VAL A 119 -16.55 0.06 -4.30
CA VAL A 119 -15.50 -0.83 -4.82
C VAL A 119 -16.07 -2.20 -5.18
N ILE A 120 -16.83 -2.82 -4.28
CA ILE A 120 -17.44 -4.14 -4.52
C ILE A 120 -18.38 -4.08 -5.74
N GLY A 121 -19.17 -3.00 -5.86
CA GLY A 121 -20.04 -2.77 -7.01
C GLY A 121 -19.29 -2.69 -8.34
N SER A 122 -18.12 -2.06 -8.36
CA SER A 122 -17.26 -2.00 -9.56
C SER A 122 -16.74 -3.38 -9.98
N CYS A 123 -16.47 -4.27 -9.03
CA CYS A 123 -16.03 -5.64 -9.28
C CYS A 123 -17.17 -6.54 -9.78
N ALA A 124 -18.42 -6.25 -9.40
CA ALA A 124 -19.59 -7.04 -9.76
C ALA A 124 -20.10 -6.81 -11.21
N GLY A 125 -19.41 -5.97 -12.00
CA GLY A 125 -19.75 -5.73 -13.41
C GLY A 125 -20.69 -4.55 -13.66
N ALA A 126 -20.85 -3.63 -12.71
CA ALA A 126 -21.46 -2.34 -13.02
C ALA A 126 -20.58 -1.61 -14.05
N ALA A 127 -21.08 -1.46 -15.27
CA ALA A 127 -20.35 -0.86 -16.38
C ALA A 127 -19.83 0.54 -15.99
N VAL A 128 -18.50 0.69 -15.93
CA VAL A 128 -17.86 2.00 -15.92
C VAL A 128 -18.15 2.62 -17.28
N SER A 129 -19.16 3.49 -17.33
CA SER A 129 -19.41 4.33 -18.50
C SER A 129 -18.33 5.41 -18.51
N HIS A 130 -17.34 5.27 -19.37
CA HIS A 130 -16.39 6.35 -19.65
C HIS A 130 -17.11 7.48 -20.43
N PRO A 131 -16.83 8.76 -20.15
CA PRO A 131 -17.21 9.87 -21.02
C PRO A 131 -16.42 9.86 -22.33
#